data_AF-A0A3M8GCL9-F1
#
_entry.id   AF-A0A3M8GCL9-F1
#
_cell.length_a   1.000
_cell.length_b   1.000
_cell.length_c   1.000
_cell.angle_alpha   90.00
_cell.angle_beta   90.00
_cell.angle_gamma   90.00
#
_symmetry.space_group_name_H-M   'P 1'
#
loop_
_entity.id
_entity.type
_entity.pdbx_description
1 polymer ?
#
loop_
_entity_poly.entity_id
_entity_poly.type
_entity_poly.pdbx_seq_one_letter_code
_entity_poly.pdbx_strand_id
1 'polypeptide(L)'
;MTLVNNYIFKALDAYPYELEEAIEALNYALSYDEKNTMALCLMGRIYAETLHDYEKAKTVYSEALTENVNAFHIYPHYINLLLWNEDYEEAERFIDFALTVKGSDKAVLYYKKAIFYEQQTRYKEALLQLKLAKRYTYNGSFMSDISAAKSRIKDKMPQKKTAKKKTKKAD
;
A
#
# COMPACT_ATOMS: atom_id res chain seq x y z
N MET A 1 13.60 -22.99 15.30
CA MET A 1 13.61 -21.52 15.11
C MET A 1 15.05 -21.16 14.74
N THR A 2 15.28 -20.46 13.62
CA THR A 2 16.64 -20.06 13.20
C THR A 2 17.05 -18.77 13.92
N LEU A 3 18.36 -18.50 14.03
CA LEU A 3 18.87 -17.25 14.59
C LEU A 3 18.25 -16.02 13.89
N VAL A 4 18.17 -16.05 12.55
CA VAL A 4 17.49 -15.04 11.73
C VAL A 4 16.06 -14.77 12.23
N ASN A 5 15.26 -15.83 12.42
CA ASN A 5 13.87 -15.70 12.86
C ASN A 5 13.74 -15.07 14.26
N ASN A 6 14.66 -15.37 15.18
CA ASN A 6 14.64 -14.77 16.52
C ASN A 6 14.82 -13.25 16.46
N TYR A 7 15.73 -12.77 15.63
CA TYR A 7 15.97 -11.34 15.46
C TYR A 7 14.84 -10.64 14.70
N ILE A 8 14.23 -11.30 13.71
CA ILE A 8 13.04 -10.77 13.04
C ILE A 8 11.88 -10.59 14.04
N PHE A 9 11.64 -11.57 14.92
CA PHE A 9 10.58 -11.45 15.93
C PHE A 9 10.84 -10.31 16.91
N LYS A 10 12.08 -10.18 17.40
CA LYS A 10 12.48 -9.04 18.24
C LYS A 10 12.22 -7.71 17.55
N ALA A 11 12.59 -7.59 16.27
CA ALA A 11 12.37 -6.36 15.52
C ALA A 11 10.87 -6.05 15.33
N LEU A 12 10.05 -7.08 15.07
CA LEU A 12 8.61 -6.93 14.91
C LEU A 12 7.91 -6.56 16.23
N ASP A 13 8.36 -7.10 17.36
CA ASP A 13 7.81 -6.79 18.68
C ASP A 13 8.17 -5.35 19.12
N ALA A 14 9.36 -4.88 18.75
CA ALA A 14 9.84 -3.53 19.06
C ALA A 14 9.22 -2.44 18.17
N TYR A 15 9.00 -2.71 16.88
CA TYR A 15 8.46 -1.71 15.94
C TYR A 15 6.95 -1.49 16.15
N PRO A 16 6.45 -0.23 16.17
CA PRO A 16 7.15 1.02 15.86
C PRO A 16 7.64 1.82 17.08
N TYR A 17 7.57 1.26 18.28
CA TYR A 17 7.73 2.04 19.53
C TYR A 17 9.19 2.13 19.98
N GLU A 18 9.92 1.00 19.96
CA GLU A 18 11.32 0.91 20.38
C GLU A 18 12.22 0.84 19.14
N LEU A 19 12.38 1.98 18.45
CA LEU A 19 13.00 2.03 17.12
C LEU A 19 14.47 1.59 17.11
N GLU A 20 15.25 1.96 18.13
CA GLU A 20 16.66 1.59 18.23
C GLU A 20 16.83 0.08 18.33
N GLU A 21 16.04 -0.56 19.20
CA GLU A 21 16.02 -2.01 19.39
C GLU A 21 15.57 -2.74 18.12
N ALA A 22 14.57 -2.19 17.42
CA ALA A 22 14.10 -2.74 16.14
C ALA A 22 15.21 -2.72 15.08
N ILE A 23 15.93 -1.60 14.95
CA ILE A 23 17.03 -1.45 13.98
C ILE A 23 18.20 -2.36 14.34
N GLU A 24 18.58 -2.45 15.62
CA GLU A 24 19.65 -3.34 16.06
C GLU A 24 19.31 -4.81 15.74
N ALA A 25 18.09 -5.24 16.07
CA ALA A 25 17.63 -6.59 15.75
C ALA A 25 17.60 -6.85 14.24
N LEU A 26 17.17 -5.88 13.43
CA LEU A 26 17.19 -6.02 11.97
C LEU A 26 18.60 -6.14 11.41
N ASN A 27 19.56 -5.35 11.92
CA ASN A 27 20.96 -5.44 11.52
C ASN A 27 21.53 -6.84 11.83
N TYR A 28 21.23 -7.40 13.00
CA TYR A 28 21.59 -8.78 13.29
C TYR A 28 20.93 -9.77 12.32
N ALA A 29 19.61 -9.67 12.10
CA ALA A 29 18.92 -10.56 11.16
C ALA A 29 19.56 -10.55 9.77
N LEU A 30 19.83 -9.35 9.23
CA LEU A 30 20.43 -9.15 7.90
C LEU A 30 21.90 -9.56 7.85
N SER A 31 22.65 -9.51 8.96
CA SER A 31 24.01 -10.07 9.00
C SER A 31 24.05 -11.59 8.88
N TYR A 32 22.97 -12.28 9.25
CA TYR A 32 22.84 -13.73 9.09
C TYR A 32 22.22 -14.13 7.73
N ASP A 33 21.34 -13.28 7.20
CA ASP A 33 20.67 -13.47 5.91
C ASP A 33 20.36 -12.10 5.30
N GLU A 34 21.30 -11.58 4.50
CA GLU A 34 21.25 -10.23 3.93
C GLU A 34 20.04 -10.03 3.02
N LYS A 35 19.49 -11.12 2.48
CA LYS A 35 18.39 -11.08 1.52
C LYS A 35 17.05 -11.46 2.13
N ASN A 36 16.98 -11.53 3.45
CA ASN A 36 15.76 -11.92 4.13
C ASN A 36 14.64 -10.90 3.87
N THR A 37 13.65 -11.28 3.07
CA THR A 37 12.61 -10.33 2.63
C THR A 37 11.78 -9.78 3.77
N MET A 38 11.60 -10.51 4.88
CA MET A 38 10.86 -10.02 6.04
C MET A 38 11.64 -8.91 6.77
N ALA A 39 12.93 -9.12 6.99
CA ALA A 39 13.78 -8.10 7.60
C ALA A 39 13.93 -6.88 6.69
N LEU A 40 14.20 -7.07 5.39
CA LEU A 40 14.26 -5.98 4.42
C LEU A 40 12.92 -5.24 4.33
N CYS A 41 11.78 -5.95 4.38
CA CYS A 41 10.47 -5.29 4.40
C CYS A 41 10.32 -4.38 5.61
N LEU A 42 10.65 -4.85 6.82
CA LEU A 42 10.52 -4.03 8.02
C LEU A 42 11.51 -2.85 8.03
N MET A 43 12.73 -3.06 7.54
CA MET A 43 13.73 -2.00 7.36
C MET A 43 13.23 -0.93 6.38
N GLY A 44 12.67 -1.34 5.23
CA GLY A 44 12.07 -0.43 4.26
C GLY A 44 10.90 0.35 4.85
N ARG A 45 10.11 -0.26 5.73
CA ARG A 45 9.01 0.42 6.45
C ARG A 45 9.55 1.45 7.41
N ILE A 46 10.59 1.17 8.18
CA ILE A 46 11.23 2.15 9.06
C ILE A 46 11.71 3.37 8.26
N TYR A 47 12.42 3.15 7.15
CA TYR A 47 12.87 4.25 6.30
C TYR A 47 11.69 5.07 5.74
N ALA A 48 10.63 4.42 5.27
CA ALA A 48 9.49 5.11 4.66
C ALA A 48 8.53 5.77 5.66
N GLU A 49 8.10 5.02 6.66
CA GLU A 49 7.01 5.36 7.59
C GLU A 49 7.50 6.23 8.75
N THR A 50 8.76 6.07 9.19
CA THR A 50 9.30 6.73 10.38
C THR A 50 10.32 7.81 10.03
N LEU A 51 11.28 7.49 9.15
CA LEU A 51 12.37 8.41 8.83
C LEU A 51 12.08 9.30 7.61
N HIS A 52 11.05 8.97 6.84
CA HIS A 52 10.70 9.62 5.56
C HIS A 52 11.88 9.67 4.57
N ASP A 53 12.81 8.72 4.67
CA ASP A 53 13.92 8.55 3.73
C ASP A 53 13.46 7.65 2.59
N TYR A 54 12.70 8.25 1.67
CA TYR A 54 12.02 7.51 0.61
C TYR A 54 12.98 6.83 -0.36
N GLU A 55 14.13 7.45 -0.65
CA GLU A 55 15.15 6.89 -1.54
C GLU A 55 15.81 5.64 -0.96
N LYS A 56 16.15 5.66 0.35
CA LYS A 56 16.65 4.44 1.02
C LYS A 56 15.58 3.37 1.10
N ALA A 57 14.36 3.73 1.47
CA ALA A 57 13.26 2.77 1.51
C ALA A 57 13.04 2.09 0.16
N LYS A 58 13.11 2.87 -0.93
CA LYS A 58 12.96 2.39 -2.31
C LYS A 58 14.06 1.40 -2.68
N THR A 59 15.30 1.72 -2.32
CA THR A 59 16.45 0.83 -2.51
C THR A 59 16.26 -0.50 -1.78
N VAL A 60 15.90 -0.46 -0.50
CA VAL A 60 15.69 -1.65 0.34
C VAL A 60 14.55 -2.53 -0.18
N TYR A 61 13.42 -1.94 -0.57
CA TYR A 61 12.31 -2.71 -1.14
C TYR A 61 12.66 -3.31 -2.50
N SER A 62 13.39 -2.58 -3.34
CA SER A 62 13.83 -3.05 -4.66
C SER A 62 14.79 -4.24 -4.54
N GLU A 63 15.72 -4.19 -3.59
CA GLU A 63 16.62 -5.30 -3.28
C GLU A 63 15.84 -6.56 -2.88
N ALA A 64 14.91 -6.43 -1.93
CA ALA A 64 14.09 -7.54 -1.47
C ALA A 64 13.24 -8.17 -2.58
N LEU A 65 12.67 -7.34 -3.46
CA LEU A 65 11.84 -7.80 -4.59
C LEU A 65 12.67 -8.38 -5.74
N THR A 66 13.94 -7.98 -5.86
CA THR A 66 14.90 -8.58 -6.80
C THR A 66 15.24 -10.01 -6.38
N GLU A 67 15.43 -10.26 -5.08
CA GLU A 67 15.67 -11.61 -4.57
C GLU A 67 14.41 -12.48 -4.70
N ASN A 68 13.25 -11.96 -4.29
CA ASN A 68 12.02 -12.73 -4.34
C ASN A 68 10.84 -11.84 -4.75
N VAL A 69 10.54 -11.90 -6.04
CA VAL A 69 9.38 -11.22 -6.62
C VAL A 69 8.05 -11.65 -5.99
N ASN A 70 7.96 -12.84 -5.40
CA ASN A 70 6.75 -13.34 -4.74
C ASN A 70 6.66 -12.94 -3.25
N ALA A 71 7.51 -12.02 -2.77
CA ALA A 71 7.42 -11.42 -1.44
C ALA A 71 6.22 -10.45 -1.35
N PHE A 72 5.01 -10.97 -1.48
CA PHE A 72 3.77 -10.17 -1.60
C PHE A 72 3.49 -9.28 -0.39
N HIS A 73 4.04 -9.59 0.78
CA HIS A 73 3.95 -8.74 1.96
C HIS A 73 4.59 -7.36 1.74
N ILE A 74 5.58 -7.24 0.84
CA ILE A 74 6.25 -5.98 0.52
C ILE A 74 5.38 -5.07 -0.36
N TYR A 75 4.61 -5.66 -1.28
CA TYR A 75 3.91 -4.94 -2.33
C TYR A 75 3.08 -3.74 -1.82
N PRO A 76 2.19 -3.89 -0.81
CA PRO A 76 1.39 -2.76 -0.34
C PRO A 76 2.22 -1.65 0.31
N HIS A 77 3.38 -1.96 0.90
CA HIS A 77 4.28 -0.99 1.51
C HIS A 77 5.11 -0.27 0.45
N TYR A 78 5.62 -1.00 -0.55
CA TYR A 78 6.34 -0.38 -1.67
C TYR A 78 5.44 0.57 -2.47
N ILE A 79 4.20 0.15 -2.75
CA ILE A 79 3.23 1.04 -3.42
C ILE A 79 2.94 2.28 -2.57
N ASN A 80 2.74 2.12 -1.26
CA ASN A 80 2.52 3.27 -0.38
C ASN A 80 3.70 4.25 -0.41
N LEU A 81 4.93 3.73 -0.33
CA LEU A 81 6.14 4.53 -0.44
C LEU A 81 6.12 5.37 -1.73
N LEU A 82 5.91 4.73 -2.89
CA LEU A 82 5.89 5.43 -4.18
C LEU A 82 4.78 6.49 -4.21
N LEU A 83 3.61 6.21 -3.64
CA LEU A 83 2.50 7.17 -3.56
C LEU A 83 2.74 8.31 -2.56
N TRP A 84 3.52 8.09 -1.51
CA TRP A 84 3.91 9.14 -0.55
C TRP A 84 5.01 10.04 -1.11
N ASN A 85 5.92 9.47 -1.90
CA ASN A 85 6.96 10.21 -2.61
C ASN A 85 6.48 10.85 -3.92
N GLU A 86 5.19 10.71 -4.26
CA GLU A 86 4.60 11.18 -5.53
C GLU A 86 5.26 10.61 -6.80
N ASP A 87 5.90 9.43 -6.70
CA ASP A 87 6.48 8.66 -7.80
C ASP A 87 5.40 7.95 -8.63
N TYR A 88 4.44 8.72 -9.16
CA TYR A 88 3.20 8.19 -9.75
C TYR A 88 3.43 7.25 -10.93
N GLU A 89 4.38 7.55 -11.82
CA GLU A 89 4.64 6.71 -12.98
C GLU A 89 5.16 5.33 -12.55
N GLU A 90 6.02 5.29 -11.54
CA GLU A 90 6.55 4.04 -11.03
C GLU A 90 5.51 3.26 -10.23
N ALA A 91 4.70 3.97 -9.43
CA ALA A 91 3.57 3.36 -8.73
C ALA A 91 2.62 2.66 -9.70
N GLU A 92 2.25 3.31 -10.82
CA GLU A 92 1.37 2.71 -11.81
C GLU A 92 2.00 1.48 -12.47
N ARG A 93 3.25 1.58 -12.93
CA ARG A 93 3.98 0.45 -13.53
C ARG A 93 4.07 -0.73 -12.58
N PHE A 94 4.42 -0.50 -11.32
CA PHE A 94 4.55 -1.56 -10.33
C PHE A 94 3.20 -2.19 -9.97
N ILE A 95 2.14 -1.39 -9.79
CA ILE A 95 0.79 -1.90 -9.54
C ILE A 95 0.32 -2.79 -10.70
N ASP A 96 0.54 -2.34 -11.94
CA ASP A 96 0.13 -3.10 -13.14
C ASP A 96 0.91 -4.40 -13.28
N PHE A 97 2.22 -4.36 -13.05
CA PHE A 97 3.04 -5.57 -12.95
C PHE A 97 2.50 -6.52 -11.87
N ALA A 98 2.31 -6.04 -10.63
CA ALA A 98 1.85 -6.83 -9.50
C ALA A 98 0.48 -7.49 -9.77
N LEU A 99 -0.41 -6.80 -10.49
CA LEU A 99 -1.70 -7.34 -10.92
C LEU A 99 -1.57 -8.50 -11.93
N THR A 100 -0.43 -8.70 -12.58
CA THR A 100 -0.16 -9.88 -13.41
C THR A 100 0.40 -11.08 -12.64
N VAL A 101 1.00 -10.87 -11.46
CA VAL A 101 1.70 -11.93 -10.72
C VAL A 101 0.70 -12.92 -10.09
N LYS A 102 0.88 -14.22 -10.32
CA LYS A 102 0.02 -15.25 -9.73
C LYS A 102 0.25 -15.32 -8.22
N GLY A 103 -0.83 -15.29 -7.44
CA GLY A 103 -0.78 -15.40 -5.97
C GLY A 103 -0.72 -14.07 -5.22
N SER A 104 -0.45 -12.95 -5.91
CA SER A 104 -0.55 -11.62 -5.29
C SER A 104 -1.98 -11.31 -4.86
N ASP A 105 -2.15 -10.55 -3.78
CA ASP A 105 -3.47 -10.11 -3.33
C ASP A 105 -4.09 -9.06 -4.28
N LYS A 106 -4.97 -9.53 -5.17
CA LYS A 106 -5.63 -8.67 -6.16
C LYS A 106 -6.54 -7.63 -5.52
N ALA A 107 -7.17 -7.96 -4.40
CA ALA A 107 -8.06 -7.04 -3.71
C ALA A 107 -7.28 -5.82 -3.19
N VAL A 108 -6.15 -6.08 -2.53
CA VAL A 108 -5.23 -5.05 -2.04
C VAL A 108 -4.66 -4.23 -3.18
N LEU A 109 -4.22 -4.86 -4.27
CA LEU A 109 -3.64 -4.14 -5.42
C LEU A 109 -4.65 -3.23 -6.12
N TYR A 110 -5.89 -3.68 -6.34
CA TYR A 110 -6.93 -2.79 -6.88
C TYR A 110 -7.29 -1.66 -5.91
N TYR A 111 -7.26 -1.92 -4.60
CA TYR A 111 -7.45 -0.88 -3.60
C TYR A 111 -6.33 0.17 -3.65
N LYS A 112 -5.06 -0.24 -3.77
CA LYS A 112 -3.94 0.68 -3.98
C LYS A 112 -4.06 1.45 -5.30
N LYS A 113 -4.49 0.80 -6.38
CA LYS A 113 -4.75 1.47 -7.67
C LYS A 113 -5.89 2.51 -7.56
N ALA A 114 -6.87 2.27 -6.70
CA ALA A 114 -7.89 3.26 -6.40
C ALA A 114 -7.31 4.49 -5.70
N ILE A 115 -6.40 4.30 -4.73
CA ILE A 115 -5.70 5.40 -4.04
C ILE A 115 -4.84 6.20 -5.02
N PHE A 116 -4.11 5.52 -5.91
CA PHE A 116 -3.33 6.16 -6.98
C PHE A 116 -4.19 7.11 -7.84
N TYR A 117 -5.37 6.66 -8.29
CA TYR A 117 -6.28 7.53 -9.03
C TYR A 117 -6.91 8.62 -8.14
N GLU A 118 -7.19 8.33 -6.86
CA GLU A 118 -7.73 9.30 -5.92
C GLU A 118 -6.76 10.47 -5.69
N GLN A 119 -5.45 10.22 -5.51
CA GLN A 119 -4.43 11.26 -5.35
C GLN A 119 -4.34 12.18 -6.57
N GLN A 120 -4.57 11.65 -7.77
CA GLN A 120 -4.63 12.43 -9.01
C GLN A 120 -6.01 13.06 -9.29
N THR A 121 -6.94 13.02 -8.34
CA THR A 121 -8.33 13.50 -8.47
C THR A 121 -9.18 12.80 -9.55
N ARG A 122 -8.69 11.65 -10.04
CA ARG A 122 -9.35 10.79 -11.05
C ARG A 122 -10.39 9.88 -10.40
N TYR A 123 -11.39 10.50 -9.78
CA TYR A 123 -12.34 9.83 -8.89
C TYR A 123 -13.18 8.74 -9.57
N LYS A 124 -13.49 8.89 -10.87
CA LYS A 124 -14.25 7.88 -11.61
C LYS A 124 -13.43 6.59 -11.75
N GLU A 125 -12.17 6.71 -12.15
CA GLU A 125 -11.24 5.58 -12.24
C GLU A 125 -11.01 4.96 -10.86
N ALA A 126 -10.83 5.77 -9.82
CA ALA A 126 -10.69 5.28 -8.46
C ALA A 126 -11.89 4.41 -8.03
N LEU A 127 -13.12 4.86 -8.30
CA LEU A 127 -14.34 4.09 -8.00
C LEU A 127 -14.45 2.79 -8.82
N LEU A 128 -13.95 2.77 -10.06
CA LEU A 128 -13.88 1.54 -10.86
C LEU A 128 -12.91 0.54 -10.24
N GLN A 129 -11.73 1.00 -9.79
CA GLN A 129 -10.76 0.13 -9.11
C GLN A 129 -11.32 -0.40 -7.78
N LEU A 130 -12.03 0.41 -7.00
CA LEU A 130 -12.70 -0.08 -5.78
C LEU A 130 -13.77 -1.14 -6.07
N LYS A 131 -14.44 -1.09 -7.22
CA LYS A 131 -15.37 -2.14 -7.65
C LYS A 131 -14.64 -3.45 -7.94
N LEU A 132 -13.44 -3.38 -8.52
CA LEU A 132 -12.58 -4.55 -8.73
C LEU A 132 -12.02 -5.06 -7.39
N ALA A 133 -11.52 -4.19 -6.52
CA ALA A 133 -11.08 -4.56 -5.17
C ALA A 133 -12.18 -5.35 -4.42
N LYS A 134 -13.40 -4.81 -4.41
CA LYS A 134 -14.57 -5.46 -3.80
C LYS A 134 -14.87 -6.86 -4.37
N ARG A 135 -14.63 -7.10 -5.66
CA ARG A 135 -14.85 -8.40 -6.30
C ARG A 135 -13.87 -9.45 -5.80
N TYR A 136 -12.64 -9.05 -5.50
CA TYR A 136 -11.56 -9.95 -5.08
C TYR A 136 -11.39 -10.02 -3.57
N THR A 137 -12.14 -9.25 -2.78
CA THR A 137 -12.13 -9.33 -1.32
C THR A 137 -12.98 -10.49 -0.82
N TYR A 138 -12.42 -11.30 0.08
CA TYR A 138 -13.09 -12.46 0.67
C TYR A 138 -13.22 -12.38 2.20
N ASN A 139 -12.94 -11.23 2.82
CA ASN A 139 -13.11 -11.01 4.25
C ASN A 139 -13.88 -9.72 4.56
N GLY A 140 -14.63 -9.70 5.66
CA GLY A 140 -15.51 -8.58 6.03
C GLY A 140 -14.76 -7.31 6.44
N SER A 141 -13.59 -7.46 7.06
CA SER A 141 -12.77 -6.33 7.50
C SER A 141 -12.37 -5.46 6.30
N PHE A 142 -11.71 -6.06 5.31
CA PHE A 142 -11.25 -5.33 4.13
C PHE A 142 -12.39 -4.86 3.22
N MET A 143 -13.54 -5.55 3.23
CA MET A 143 -14.76 -5.08 2.55
C MET A 143 -15.25 -3.75 3.16
N SER A 144 -15.08 -3.57 4.47
CA SER A 144 -15.44 -2.35 5.18
C SER A 144 -14.50 -1.20 4.80
N ASP A 145 -13.20 -1.46 4.71
CA ASP A 145 -12.20 -0.48 4.24
C ASP A 145 -12.51 0.01 2.81
N ILE A 146 -12.83 -0.91 1.90
CA ILE A 146 -13.23 -0.57 0.53
C ILE A 146 -14.49 0.29 0.50
N SER A 147 -15.46 -0.01 1.38
CA SER A 147 -16.71 0.75 1.47
C SER A 147 -16.47 2.16 2.03
N ALA A 148 -15.61 2.30 3.03
CA ALA A 148 -15.21 3.59 3.59
C ALA A 148 -14.46 4.44 2.55
N ALA A 149 -13.50 3.86 1.81
CA ALA A 149 -12.80 4.55 0.74
C ALA A 149 -13.76 4.99 -0.38
N LYS A 150 -14.74 4.16 -0.73
CA LYS A 150 -15.77 4.52 -1.71
C LYS A 150 -16.59 5.73 -1.26
N SER A 151 -16.96 5.81 0.02
CA SER A 151 -17.66 6.99 0.57
C SER A 151 -16.77 8.21 0.47
N ARG A 152 -15.54 8.13 1.02
CA ARG A 152 -14.56 9.22 1.00
C ARG A 152 -14.33 9.79 -0.41
N ILE A 153 -14.16 8.92 -1.41
CA ILE A 153 -13.95 9.37 -2.80
C ILE A 153 -15.21 10.06 -3.35
N LYS A 154 -16.40 9.54 -3.08
CA LYS A 154 -17.65 10.19 -3.53
C LYS A 154 -17.85 11.56 -2.90
N ASP A 155 -17.47 11.72 -1.63
CA ASP A 155 -17.58 12.98 -0.90
C ASP A 155 -16.65 14.06 -1.49
N LYS A 156 -15.52 13.65 -2.07
CA LYS A 156 -14.59 14.53 -2.80
C LYS A 156 -15.05 14.91 -4.21
N MET A 157 -16.03 14.19 -4.78
CA MET A 157 -16.49 14.48 -6.15
C MET A 157 -17.34 15.76 -6.18
N PRO A 158 -17.24 16.58 -7.24
CA PRO A 158 -18.06 17.78 -7.37
C PRO A 158 -19.55 17.39 -7.37
N GLN A 159 -20.31 17.96 -6.44
CA GLN A 159 -21.75 17.75 -6.37
C GLN A 159 -22.39 18.29 -7.65
N LYS A 160 -23.15 17.44 -8.36
CA LYS A 160 -23.99 17.90 -9.46
C LYS A 160 -24.98 18.90 -8.87
N LYS A 161 -24.88 20.18 -9.25
CA LYS A 161 -25.93 21.17 -8.97
C LYS A 161 -27.24 20.62 -9.51
N THR A 162 -28.13 20.19 -8.63
CA THR A 162 -29.49 19.81 -9.02
C THR A 162 -30.14 21.07 -9.59
N ALA A 163 -30.47 21.03 -10.89
CA ALA A 163 -31.28 22.08 -11.49
C ALA A 163 -32.59 22.15 -10.69
N LYS A 164 -32.79 23.25 -9.95
CA LYS A 164 -34.06 23.51 -9.26
C LYS A 164 -35.18 23.36 -10.28
N LYS A 165 -36.05 22.35 -10.12
CA LYS A 165 -37.29 22.23 -10.88
C LYS A 165 -38.03 23.56 -10.70
N LYS A 166 -38.11 24.38 -11.75
CA LYS A 166 -39.03 25.52 -11.81
C LYS A 166 -40.43 24.95 -11.69
N THR A 167 -41.03 25.06 -10.52
CA THR A 167 -42.47 24.90 -10.34
C THR A 167 -43.14 25.96 -11.22
N LYS A 168 -43.72 25.54 -12.35
CA LYS A 168 -44.68 26.36 -13.09
C LYS A 168 -45.87 26.57 -12.16
N LYS A 169 -46.10 27.81 -11.72
CA LYS A 169 -47.42 28.21 -11.24
C LYS A 169 -48.37 28.11 -12.43
N ALA A 170 -49.44 27.36 -12.28
CA ALA A 170 -50.58 27.43 -13.17
C ALA A 170 -51.36 28.70 -12.80
N ASP A 171 -51.66 29.51 -13.80
CA ASP A 171 -52.62 30.62 -13.72
C ASP A 171 -54.06 30.08 -13.78
#